data_AF-A0A383DUF3-F1
#
_entry.id   AF-A0A383DUF3-F1
#
_cell.length_a   1.000
_cell.length_b   1.000
_cell.length_c   1.000
_cell.angle_alpha   90.00
_cell.angle_beta   90.00
_cell.angle_gamma   90.00
#
_symmetry.space_group_name_H-M   'P 1'
#
loop_
_entity.id
_entity.type
_entity.pdbx_description
1 polymer ?
#
loop_
_entity_poly.entity_id
_entity_poly.type
_entity_poly.pdbx_seq_one_letter_code
_entity_poly.pdbx_strand_id
1 'polypeptide(L)'
;MLCGFRRVSALAYLVQACFASAAPFELDIIELKEISPRPGTRITSQNFEQFDHLIDKDIGLFVDKGLLSLTVGEPTSFRPHPAFIMA
;
A
#
# COMPACT_ATOMS: atom_id res chain seq x y z
N MET A 1 50.10 -44.49 -2.25
CA MET A 1 49.17 -45.45 -2.89
C MET A 1 48.00 -45.64 -1.92
N LEU A 2 46.79 -45.26 -2.37
CA LEU A 2 45.43 -45.53 -1.83
C LEU A 2 45.04 -45.12 -0.39
N CYS A 3 44.17 -44.11 -0.30
CA CYS A 3 42.92 -44.00 0.50
C CYS A 3 42.57 -42.50 0.62
N GLY A 4 41.38 -41.97 0.32
CA GLY A 4 40.11 -42.54 -0.08
C GLY A 4 39.15 -41.37 -0.30
N PHE A 5 38.33 -41.46 -1.34
CA PHE A 5 37.23 -40.54 -1.63
C PHE A 5 36.15 -40.69 -0.55
N ARG A 6 35.82 -39.62 0.18
CA ARG A 6 34.66 -39.55 1.07
C ARG A 6 34.11 -38.13 1.05
N ARG A 7 33.26 -37.81 0.08
CA ARG A 7 31.78 -37.79 0.19
C ARG A 7 31.25 -36.80 1.26
N VAL A 8 30.62 -35.75 0.72
CA VAL A 8 29.25 -35.30 1.03
C VAL A 8 29.06 -34.35 2.22
N SER A 9 28.50 -33.19 1.88
CA SER A 9 27.58 -32.34 2.64
C SER A 9 28.06 -31.60 3.88
N ALA A 10 28.05 -30.27 3.77
CA ALA A 10 27.16 -29.44 4.59
C ALA A 10 26.99 -28.07 3.92
N LEU A 11 26.29 -28.04 2.79
CA LEU A 11 25.64 -26.84 2.27
C LEU A 11 24.41 -26.62 3.15
N ALA A 12 24.64 -26.20 4.40
CA ALA A 12 23.60 -26.11 5.41
C ALA A 12 23.88 -24.89 6.26
N TYR A 13 23.34 -23.73 5.86
CA TYR A 13 22.87 -22.66 6.76
C TYR A 13 22.29 -21.51 5.94
N LEU A 14 21.24 -21.77 5.16
CA LEU A 14 20.39 -20.72 4.58
C LEU A 14 18.92 -21.15 4.66
N VAL A 15 18.44 -21.47 5.86
CA VAL A 15 17.00 -21.56 6.11
C VAL A 15 16.68 -20.77 7.38
N GLN A 16 16.95 -19.47 7.34
CA GLN A 16 16.25 -18.53 8.21
C GLN A 16 14.92 -18.22 7.50
N ALA A 17 13.97 -19.16 7.56
CA ALA A 17 12.62 -18.91 7.14
C ALA A 17 11.99 -17.94 8.15
N CYS A 18 12.00 -16.65 7.81
CA CYS A 18 11.20 -15.65 8.49
C CYS A 18 9.72 -15.99 8.22
N PHE A 19 9.12 -16.79 9.10
CA PHE A 19 7.67 -16.90 9.20
C PHE A 19 7.14 -15.58 9.78
N ALA A 20 7.17 -14.52 8.98
CA ALA A 20 6.37 -13.33 9.25
C ALA A 20 4.92 -13.73 8.94
N SER A 21 4.11 -14.00 9.96
CA SER A 21 2.67 -13.99 9.77
C SER A 21 2.26 -12.56 9.46
N ALA A 22 1.55 -12.34 8.35
CA ALA A 22 0.89 -11.08 8.13
C ALA A 22 -0.05 -10.82 9.32
N ALA A 23 -0.02 -9.60 9.87
CA ALA A 23 -1.03 -9.21 10.85
C ALA A 23 -2.41 -9.27 10.16
N PRO A 24 -3.46 -9.73 10.85
CA PRO A 24 -4.80 -9.69 10.29
C PRO A 24 -5.13 -8.24 9.90
N PHE A 25 -5.74 -8.05 8.74
CA PHE A 25 -6.19 -6.73 8.32
C PHE A 25 -7.31 -6.25 9.26
N GLU A 26 -7.02 -5.23 10.06
CA GLU A 26 -7.99 -4.51 10.88
C GLU A 26 -8.16 -3.09 10.34
N LEU A 27 -9.40 -2.71 10.02
CA LEU A 27 -9.72 -1.39 9.46
C LEU A 27 -10.03 -0.40 10.58
N ASP A 28 -9.11 0.52 10.87
CA ASP A 28 -9.36 1.66 11.77
C ASP A 28 -9.95 2.85 10.99
N ILE A 29 -11.26 3.04 11.14
CA ILE A 29 -12.02 4.12 10.50
C ILE A 29 -11.61 5.49 11.06
N ILE A 30 -11.22 5.56 12.34
CA ILE A 30 -10.85 6.81 13.00
C ILE A 30 -9.53 7.29 12.40
N GLU A 31 -8.53 6.41 12.34
CA GLU A 31 -7.24 6.72 11.74
C GLU A 31 -7.39 7.12 10.27
N LEU A 32 -8.17 6.36 9.48
CA LEU A 32 -8.45 6.67 8.07
C LEU A 32 -9.06 8.07 7.89
N LYS A 33 -9.95 8.49 8.80
CA LYS A 33 -10.56 9.82 8.74
C LYS A 33 -9.59 10.95 9.11
N GLU A 34 -8.55 10.66 9.89
CA GLU A 34 -7.53 11.65 10.25
C GLU A 34 -6.54 11.88 9.12
N ILE A 35 -6.17 10.82 8.39
CA ILE A 35 -5.18 10.90 7.30
C ILE A 35 -5.78 11.25 5.95
N SER A 36 -7.09 11.03 5.76
CA SER A 36 -7.76 11.31 4.48
C SER A 36 -8.24 12.77 4.37
N PRO A 37 -8.31 13.30 3.14
CA PRO A 37 -8.97 14.58 2.91
C PRO A 37 -10.42 14.52 3.40
N ARG A 38 -10.86 15.56 4.11
CA ARG A 38 -12.23 15.58 4.64
C ARG A 38 -13.26 15.64 3.50
N PRO A 39 -14.43 15.01 3.63
CA PRO A 39 -15.53 15.21 2.70
C PRO A 39 -15.85 16.71 2.52
N GLY A 40 -16.14 17.10 1.28
CA GLY A 40 -16.31 18.50 0.88
C GLY A 40 -14.99 19.25 0.59
N THR A 41 -13.83 18.67 0.88
CA THR A 41 -12.54 19.26 0.47
C THR A 41 -12.50 19.42 -1.04
N ARG A 42 -12.19 20.63 -1.49
CA ARG A 42 -12.02 20.94 -2.91
C ARG A 42 -10.54 20.94 -3.28
N ILE A 43 -10.16 20.03 -4.15
CA ILE A 43 -8.80 19.89 -4.67
C ILE A 43 -8.73 20.64 -6.02
N THR A 44 -7.81 21.58 -6.10
CA THR A 44 -7.58 22.48 -7.24
C THR A 44 -6.08 22.59 -7.48
N SER A 45 -5.66 23.26 -8.55
CA SER A 45 -4.24 23.53 -8.79
C SER A 45 -3.51 24.22 -7.62
N GLN A 46 -4.23 24.97 -6.78
CA GLN A 46 -3.63 25.74 -5.67
C GLN A 46 -3.19 24.87 -4.49
N ASN A 47 -3.80 23.70 -4.31
CA ASN A 47 -3.54 22.79 -3.19
C ASN A 47 -3.25 21.35 -3.65
N PHE A 48 -3.07 21.15 -4.96
CA PHE A 48 -2.88 19.83 -5.56
C PHE A 48 -1.66 19.09 -5.01
N GLU A 49 -0.56 19.81 -4.77
CA GLU A 49 0.69 19.24 -4.23
C GLU A 49 0.48 18.50 -2.89
N GLN A 50 -0.54 18.88 -2.10
CA GLN A 50 -0.85 18.22 -0.83
C GLN A 50 -1.53 16.85 -1.01
N PHE A 51 -2.08 16.58 -2.19
CA PHE A 51 -2.94 15.42 -2.47
C PHE A 51 -2.50 14.62 -3.70
N ASP A 52 -1.35 14.95 -4.29
CA ASP A 52 -0.85 14.35 -5.53
C ASP A 52 -0.70 12.82 -5.44
N HIS A 53 -0.26 12.33 -4.29
CA HIS A 53 -0.06 10.92 -3.97
C HIS A 53 -1.36 10.12 -3.85
N LEU A 54 -2.51 10.80 -3.73
CA LEU A 54 -3.83 10.17 -3.64
C LEU A 54 -4.54 10.11 -4.99
N ILE A 55 -4.05 10.84 -5.98
CA ILE A 55 -4.73 11.03 -7.27
C ILE A 55 -3.93 10.34 -8.36
N ASP A 56 -4.62 9.64 -9.25
CA ASP A 56 -3.98 9.05 -10.42
C ASP A 56 -3.25 10.13 -11.24
N LYS A 57 -2.04 9.81 -11.70
CA LYS A 57 -1.15 10.78 -12.37
C LYS A 57 -1.79 11.43 -13.58
N ASP A 58 -2.58 10.69 -14.35
CA ASP A 58 -3.21 11.21 -15.56
C ASP A 58 -4.32 12.20 -15.21
N ILE A 59 -5.07 11.96 -14.14
CA ILE A 59 -6.08 12.90 -13.61
C ILE A 59 -5.38 14.12 -13.00
N GLY A 60 -4.30 13.89 -12.24
CA GLY A 60 -3.53 14.92 -11.57
C GLY A 60 -3.00 16.00 -12.53
N LEU A 61 -2.56 15.60 -13.72
CA LEU A 61 -2.14 16.50 -14.81
C LEU A 61 -3.20 17.55 -15.18
N PHE A 62 -4.49 17.21 -15.12
CA PHE A 62 -5.57 18.15 -15.41
C PHE A 62 -5.89 19.06 -14.23
N VAL A 63 -5.77 18.55 -13.00
CA VAL A 63 -5.95 19.35 -11.78
C VAL A 63 -4.84 20.40 -11.68
N ASP A 64 -3.58 20.00 -11.87
CA ASP A 64 -2.40 20.86 -11.81
C ASP A 64 -2.48 22.02 -12.81
N LYS A 65 -2.91 21.72 -14.05
CA LYS A 65 -3.13 22.74 -15.09
C LYS A 65 -4.36 23.62 -14.85
N GLY A 66 -5.12 23.40 -13.78
CA GLY A 66 -6.33 24.15 -13.46
C GLY A 66 -7.49 23.88 -14.41
N LEU A 67 -7.45 22.77 -15.16
CA LEU A 67 -8.50 22.37 -16.11
C LEU A 67 -9.65 21.62 -15.41
N LEU A 68 -9.40 21.12 -14.20
CA LEU A 68 -10.28 20.28 -13.41
C LEU A 68 -10.17 20.68 -11.93
N SER A 69 -11.27 20.51 -11.20
CA SER A 69 -11.26 20.49 -9.74
C SER A 69 -11.99 19.24 -9.23
N LEU A 70 -11.48 18.64 -8.17
CA LEU A 70 -12.12 17.49 -7.52
C LEU A 70 -12.78 17.92 -6.22
N THR A 71 -13.90 17.30 -5.89
CA THR A 71 -14.55 17.45 -4.59
C THR A 71 -14.58 16.08 -3.92
N VAL A 72 -14.02 16.00 -2.72
CA VAL A 72 -13.98 14.76 -1.95
C VAL A 72 -15.39 14.44 -1.45
N GLY A 73 -15.89 13.24 -1.75
CA GLY A 73 -17.20 12.77 -1.31
C GLY A 73 -17.14 12.03 0.02
N GLU A 74 -18.32 11.69 0.54
CA GLU A 74 -18.43 10.80 1.70
C GLU A 74 -18.02 9.36 1.32
N PRO A 75 -17.34 8.62 2.20
CA PRO A 75 -17.06 7.21 1.99
C PRO A 75 -18.34 6.39 1.85
N THR A 76 -18.42 5.54 0.81
CA THR A 76 -19.61 4.74 0.51
C THR A 76 -19.51 3.29 0.99
N SER A 77 -18.31 2.76 1.18
CA SER A 77 -18.07 1.36 1.54
C SER A 77 -16.65 1.16 2.07
N PHE A 78 -16.50 0.36 3.12
CA PHE A 78 -15.22 -0.08 3.68
C PHE A 78 -15.11 -1.60 3.62
N ARG A 79 -15.34 -2.19 2.45
CA ARG A 79 -15.27 -3.64 2.25
C ARG A 79 -13.86 -4.02 1.79
N PRO A 80 -13.02 -4.62 2.65
CA PRO A 80 -11.70 -5.07 2.23
C PRO A 80 -11.83 -6.19 1.19
N HIS A 81 -10.86 -6.24 0.27
CA HIS A 81 -10.81 -7.32 -0.71
C HIS A 81 -10.51 -8.65 0.00
N PRO A 82 -11.16 -9.77 -0.36
CA PRO A 82 -11.02 -11.05 0.36
C PRO A 82 -9.58 -11.52 0.54
N ALA A 83 -8.69 -11.19 -0.41
CA ALA A 83 -7.25 -11.48 -0.31
C ALA A 83 -6.57 -10.91 0.94
N PHE A 84 -7.10 -9.85 1.55
CA PHE A 84 -6.55 -9.23 2.77
C PHE A 84 -7.23 -9.73 4.06
N ILE A 85 -8.34 -10.46 3.94
CA ILE A 85 -9.07 -11.02 5.09
C ILE A 85 -8.57 -12.44 5.41
N MET A 86 -8.03 -13.15 4.42
CA MET A 86 -7.67 -14.57 4.52
C MET A 86 -6.14 -14.84 4.56
N ALA A 87 -5.32 -13.80 4.68
CA ALA A 87 -3.85 -13.89 4.71
C ALA A 87 -3.31 -14.11 6.13
#